data_AF-A0A7I0EIG7-F1
#
_entry.id   AF-A0A7I0EIG7-F1
#
_cell.length_a   1.000
_cell.length_b   1.000
_cell.length_c   1.000
_cell.angle_alpha   90.00
_cell.angle_beta   90.00
_cell.angle_gamma   90.00
#
_symmetry.space_group_name_H-M   'P 1'
#
loop_
_entity.id
_entity.type
_entity.pdbx_description
1 polymer ?
#
loop_
_entity_poly.entity_id
_entity_poly.type
_entity_poly.pdbx_seq_one_letter_code
_entity_poly.pdbx_strand_id
1 'polypeptide(L)'
;MTRRMADPAFRDDQMRRIREPQVCAINKLCDQLMEELPGFSVPYIAPHYGAASAVILSLSSNPGPRAGGAKGSGLLSRENNDGSAARMGDIYETVGLTDAQIVPWNAYPWHVHETHPNGLPNNLIDDGLDALKRLLDLHPNIQSIVAHGGDAHRSVRQFMSKKRFGDYADARGLKAWNTRHTSNRAFILREPEKSIALEGVCEAYRDAMRHAGLTPLASLNGDDLVLLTGPELRAAARAELLPLLPGAVDAETRTSEYVHALPSQRSQRLLVELLLRDLAS
;
A
#
# COMPACT_ATOMS: atom_id res chain seq x y z
N MET A 1 -12.30 6.35 -0.37
CA MET A 1 -12.25 7.29 -1.51
C MET A 1 -10.79 7.64 -1.82
N THR A 2 -10.38 7.69 -3.09
CA THR A 2 -9.00 7.93 -3.52
C THR A 2 -8.92 9.17 -4.44
N ARG A 3 -7.72 9.73 -4.63
CA ARG A 3 -7.43 10.85 -5.56
C ARG A 3 -8.20 12.17 -5.35
N ARG A 4 -8.74 12.42 -4.16
CA ARG A 4 -9.48 13.65 -3.83
C ARG A 4 -8.62 14.92 -3.88
N MET A 5 -7.30 14.81 -3.71
CA MET A 5 -6.37 15.93 -3.84
C MET A 5 -6.26 16.51 -5.27
N ALA A 6 -6.98 15.92 -6.23
CA ALA A 6 -7.20 16.53 -7.54
C ALA A 6 -8.04 17.82 -7.44
N ASP A 7 -8.94 17.90 -6.46
CA ASP A 7 -9.74 19.09 -6.16
C ASP A 7 -8.91 20.07 -5.31
N PRO A 8 -8.64 21.30 -5.81
CA PRO A 8 -7.94 22.31 -5.05
C PRO A 8 -8.61 22.67 -3.72
N ALA A 9 -9.95 22.74 -3.67
CA ALA A 9 -10.66 23.12 -2.45
C ALA A 9 -10.47 22.06 -1.35
N PHE A 10 -10.52 20.79 -1.73
CA PHE A 10 -10.22 19.67 -0.83
C PHE A 10 -8.78 19.72 -0.32
N ARG A 11 -7.81 19.92 -1.22
CA ARG A 11 -6.39 20.02 -0.84
C ARG A 11 -6.13 21.17 0.12
N ASP A 12 -6.69 22.35 -0.16
CA ASP A 12 -6.49 23.54 0.66
C ASP A 12 -7.14 23.37 2.04
N ASP A 13 -8.26 22.63 2.13
CA ASP A 13 -8.84 22.21 3.41
C ASP A 13 -7.92 21.30 4.22
N GLN A 14 -7.37 20.26 3.60
CA GLN A 14 -6.42 19.37 4.26
C GLN A 14 -5.18 20.14 4.75
N MET A 15 -4.68 21.09 3.96
CA MET A 15 -3.52 21.90 4.33
C MET A 15 -3.78 22.80 5.54
N ARG A 16 -4.97 23.39 5.67
CA ARG A 16 -5.33 24.20 6.86
C ARG A 16 -5.36 23.40 8.16
N ARG A 17 -5.47 22.08 8.06
CA ARG A 17 -5.70 21.15 9.18
C ARG A 17 -4.46 20.34 9.56
N ILE A 18 -3.29 20.60 8.97
CA ILE A 18 -2.04 19.88 9.28
C ILE A 18 -1.57 20.05 10.74
N ARG A 19 -2.18 20.96 11.51
CA ARG A 19 -1.88 21.18 12.93
C ARG A 19 -2.94 20.59 13.86
N GLU A 20 -3.89 19.83 13.35
CA GLU A 20 -4.85 19.11 14.18
C GLU A 20 -4.15 18.13 15.13
N PRO A 21 -4.71 17.88 16.34
CA PRO A 21 -4.01 17.16 17.41
C PRO A 21 -3.43 15.81 16.98
N GLN A 22 -4.14 15.07 16.12
CA GLN A 22 -3.76 13.74 15.68
C GLN A 22 -2.52 13.70 14.78
N VAL A 23 -2.15 14.83 14.14
CA VAL A 23 -0.96 14.95 13.26
C VAL A 23 0.00 16.06 13.67
N CYS A 24 -0.33 16.86 14.69
CA CYS A 24 0.43 18.04 15.07
C CYS A 24 1.91 17.73 15.39
N ALA A 25 2.16 16.66 16.17
CA ALA A 25 3.50 16.28 16.60
C ALA A 25 4.39 15.86 15.42
N ILE A 26 3.90 14.98 14.55
CA ILE A 26 4.65 14.53 13.37
C ILE A 26 4.86 15.66 12.35
N ASN A 27 3.89 16.57 12.19
CA ASN A 27 4.04 17.69 11.27
C ASN A 27 4.98 18.77 11.82
N LYS A 28 5.13 18.89 13.15
CA LYS A 28 6.22 19.68 13.75
C LYS A 28 7.60 19.06 13.49
N LEU A 29 7.70 17.73 13.47
CA LEU A 29 8.94 17.07 13.02
C LEU A 29 9.24 17.41 11.56
N CYS A 30 8.24 17.44 10.67
CA CYS A 30 8.46 17.88 9.29
C CYS A 30 9.03 19.31 9.20
N ASP A 31 8.54 20.25 10.02
CA ASP A 31 9.10 21.61 10.08
C ASP A 31 10.59 21.59 10.45
N GLN A 32 10.93 20.88 11.54
CA GLN A 32 12.31 20.77 12.01
C GLN A 32 13.24 20.17 10.95
N LEU A 33 12.78 19.13 10.24
CA LEU A 33 13.57 18.53 9.16
C LEU A 33 13.80 19.49 8.00
N MET A 34 12.85 20.38 7.69
CA MET A 34 13.02 21.43 6.67
C MET A 34 13.95 22.56 7.15
N GLU A 35 13.95 22.89 8.44
CA GLU A 35 14.89 23.83 9.04
C GLU A 35 16.33 23.30 9.03
N GLU A 36 16.50 22.00 9.30
CA GLU A 36 17.80 21.30 9.29
C GLU A 36 18.41 21.20 7.89
N LEU A 37 17.58 21.11 6.84
CA LEU A 37 18.02 21.04 5.45
C LEU A 37 17.30 22.06 4.56
N PRO A 38 17.67 23.35 4.64
CA PRO A 38 17.04 24.40 3.87
C PRO A 38 17.08 24.15 2.36
N GLY A 39 15.98 24.45 1.68
CA GLY A 39 15.83 24.25 0.23
C GLY A 39 15.23 22.90 -0.17
N PHE A 40 15.08 21.97 0.78
CA PHE A 40 14.36 20.71 0.55
C PHE A 40 13.00 20.74 1.24
N SER A 41 11.97 20.21 0.57
CA SER A 41 10.63 20.09 1.14
C SER A 41 10.43 18.71 1.79
N VAL A 42 9.74 18.69 2.92
CA VAL A 42 9.23 17.47 3.56
C VAL A 42 7.71 17.55 3.54
N PRO A 43 6.99 16.67 2.81
CA PRO A 43 5.53 16.69 2.83
C PRO A 43 5.00 16.39 4.23
N TYR A 44 3.95 17.10 4.64
CA TYR A 44 3.28 16.84 5.90
C TYR A 44 2.43 15.58 5.84
N ILE A 45 2.10 15.01 6.98
CA ILE A 45 1.09 13.96 7.10
C ILE A 45 -0.29 14.59 6.99
N ALA A 46 -1.13 14.04 6.10
CA ALA A 46 -2.49 14.53 5.93
C ALA A 46 -3.35 14.29 7.19
N PRO A 47 -4.23 15.24 7.56
CA PRO A 47 -4.96 15.23 8.83
C PRO A 47 -6.02 14.12 8.95
N HIS A 48 -6.36 13.45 7.85
CA HIS A 48 -7.24 12.28 7.92
C HIS A 48 -6.57 11.06 8.58
N TYR A 49 -5.24 11.02 8.70
CA TYR A 49 -4.54 10.00 9.47
C TYR A 49 -4.56 10.28 10.97
N GLY A 50 -4.72 9.23 11.76
CA GLY A 50 -4.57 9.27 13.22
C GLY A 50 -3.14 8.97 13.65
N ALA A 51 -2.15 9.80 13.27
CA ALA A 51 -0.75 9.52 13.59
C ALA A 51 -0.52 9.32 15.11
N ALA A 52 -1.21 10.10 15.96
CA ALA A 52 -1.16 9.95 17.42
C ALA A 52 -1.61 8.56 17.95
N SER A 53 -2.52 7.88 17.25
CA SER A 53 -3.04 6.56 17.62
C SER A 53 -2.52 5.42 16.74
N ALA A 54 -1.71 5.73 15.71
CA ALA A 54 -1.26 4.75 14.74
C ALA A 54 -0.39 3.67 15.41
N VAL A 55 -0.61 2.43 14.98
CA VAL A 55 0.14 1.24 15.43
C VAL A 55 0.97 0.63 14.30
N ILE A 56 0.70 1.04 13.06
CA ILE A 56 1.41 0.63 11.85
C ILE A 56 2.03 1.85 11.15
N LEU A 57 3.29 1.71 10.71
CA LEU A 57 3.98 2.64 9.83
C LEU A 57 4.04 2.06 8.41
N SER A 58 3.54 2.80 7.41
CA SER A 58 3.79 2.48 6.00
C SER A 58 5.03 3.23 5.53
N LEU A 59 6.13 2.53 5.28
CA LEU A 59 7.41 3.12 4.90
C LEU A 59 7.64 2.97 3.39
N SER A 60 7.74 4.09 2.68
CA SER A 60 8.10 4.15 1.24
C SER A 60 9.52 4.70 1.05
N SER A 61 10.03 4.79 -0.19
CA SER A 61 11.39 5.29 -0.45
C SER A 61 11.57 6.78 -0.09
N ASN A 62 11.06 7.68 -0.93
CA ASN A 62 11.10 9.13 -0.80
C ASN A 62 9.79 9.75 -1.31
N PRO A 63 9.49 11.01 -0.98
CA PRO A 63 8.32 11.69 -1.50
C PRO A 63 8.26 11.68 -3.03
N GLY A 64 7.19 11.09 -3.58
CA GLY A 64 6.93 11.14 -5.02
C GLY A 64 6.52 12.55 -5.50
N PRO A 65 6.49 12.80 -6.82
CA PRO A 65 6.18 14.12 -7.37
C PRO A 65 4.80 14.67 -6.97
N ARG A 66 3.82 13.80 -6.72
CA ARG A 66 2.46 14.20 -6.31
C ARG A 66 2.34 14.51 -4.81
N ALA A 67 3.33 14.15 -4.01
CA ALA A 67 3.40 14.52 -2.61
C ALA A 67 4.32 15.73 -2.40
N GLY A 68 5.60 15.63 -2.78
CA GLY A 68 6.62 16.65 -2.48
C GLY A 68 7.08 17.54 -3.63
N GLY A 69 6.69 17.24 -4.86
CA GLY A 69 7.08 18.05 -6.03
C GLY A 69 6.35 19.40 -6.06
N ALA A 70 6.81 20.33 -6.91
CA ALA A 70 6.25 21.69 -7.00
C ALA A 70 4.75 21.75 -7.31
N LYS A 71 4.19 20.73 -7.99
CA LYS A 71 2.76 20.57 -8.27
C LYS A 71 2.10 19.47 -7.43
N GLY A 72 2.78 19.02 -6.37
CA GLY A 72 2.28 18.05 -5.41
C GLY A 72 1.31 18.68 -4.42
N SER A 73 0.69 17.84 -3.59
CA SER A 73 -0.21 18.30 -2.53
C SER A 73 0.52 18.94 -1.34
N GLY A 74 1.83 18.71 -1.20
CA GLY A 74 2.57 18.99 0.03
C GLY A 74 2.25 18.00 1.16
N LEU A 75 1.55 16.90 0.85
CA LEU A 75 1.04 15.93 1.82
C LEU A 75 1.39 14.49 1.45
N LEU A 76 1.72 13.67 2.45
CA LEU A 76 1.66 12.22 2.38
C LEU A 76 0.21 11.79 2.63
N SER A 77 -0.46 11.28 1.59
CA SER A 77 -1.86 10.85 1.65
C SER A 77 -2.21 9.79 0.62
N ARG A 78 -3.03 8.80 1.02
CA ARG A 78 -3.70 7.87 0.09
C ARG A 78 -4.74 8.55 -0.80
N GLU A 79 -5.13 9.79 -0.46
CA GLU A 79 -6.04 10.62 -1.26
C GLU A 79 -5.30 11.48 -2.29
N ASN A 80 -3.96 11.41 -2.36
CA ASN A 80 -3.18 12.07 -3.41
C ASN A 80 -3.63 11.61 -4.80
N ASN A 81 -3.57 12.53 -5.77
CA ASN A 81 -3.98 12.27 -7.15
C ASN A 81 -2.88 11.52 -7.93
N ASP A 82 -2.60 10.29 -7.50
CA ASP A 82 -1.69 9.36 -8.19
C ASP A 82 -2.13 7.90 -8.06
N GLY A 83 -1.47 7.04 -8.84
CA GLY A 83 -1.77 5.61 -8.87
C GLY A 83 -1.27 4.85 -7.66
N SER A 84 -0.22 5.34 -6.98
CA SER A 84 0.33 4.69 -5.79
C SER A 84 -0.55 4.95 -4.59
N ALA A 85 -0.92 6.21 -4.38
CA ALA A 85 -1.87 6.61 -3.33
C ALA A 85 -3.21 5.88 -3.46
N ALA A 86 -3.77 5.81 -4.67
CA ALA A 86 -5.00 5.06 -4.93
C ALA A 86 -4.86 3.58 -4.56
N ARG A 87 -3.79 2.93 -5.00
CA ARG A 87 -3.52 1.52 -4.68
C ARG A 87 -3.35 1.27 -3.18
N MET A 88 -2.72 2.20 -2.45
CA MET A 88 -2.63 2.12 -0.98
C MET A 88 -4.02 2.19 -0.35
N GLY A 89 -4.89 3.08 -0.84
CA GLY A 89 -6.28 3.16 -0.40
C GLY A 89 -7.04 1.85 -0.60
N ASP A 90 -6.90 1.23 -1.78
CA ASP A 90 -7.53 -0.05 -2.09
C ASP A 90 -7.01 -1.19 -1.18
N ILE A 91 -5.70 -1.21 -0.92
CA ILE A 91 -5.08 -2.19 0.01
C ILE A 91 -5.66 -2.03 1.43
N TYR A 92 -5.71 -0.80 1.95
CA TYR A 92 -6.22 -0.55 3.30
C TYR A 92 -7.68 -0.98 3.43
N GLU A 93 -8.51 -0.65 2.45
CA GLU A 93 -9.90 -1.08 2.40
C GLU A 93 -10.03 -2.61 2.35
N THR A 94 -9.21 -3.27 1.52
CA THR A 94 -9.20 -4.74 1.36
C THR A 94 -8.87 -5.48 2.66
N VAL A 95 -7.97 -4.95 3.48
CA VAL A 95 -7.57 -5.60 4.75
C VAL A 95 -8.35 -5.06 5.96
N GLY A 96 -9.23 -4.08 5.77
CA GLY A 96 -10.00 -3.43 6.85
C GLY A 96 -9.17 -2.50 7.73
N LEU A 97 -8.08 -1.94 7.22
CA LEU A 97 -7.24 -1.00 7.94
C LEU A 97 -7.78 0.42 7.83
N THR A 98 -7.95 1.10 8.97
CA THR A 98 -8.47 2.47 9.03
C THR A 98 -7.34 3.49 9.11
N ASP A 99 -7.63 4.73 8.70
CA ASP A 99 -6.65 5.83 8.77
C ASP A 99 -6.22 6.16 10.21
N ALA A 100 -6.98 5.75 11.24
CA ALA A 100 -6.61 5.93 12.65
C ALA A 100 -5.49 4.98 13.13
N GLN A 101 -5.26 3.89 12.39
CA GLN A 101 -4.37 2.80 12.77
C GLN A 101 -3.01 2.86 12.05
N ILE A 102 -2.87 3.74 11.06
CA ILE A 102 -1.71 3.79 10.17
C ILE A 102 -1.23 5.21 9.92
N VAL A 103 0.07 5.36 9.73
CA VAL A 103 0.68 6.59 9.24
C VAL A 103 1.68 6.31 8.12
N PRO A 104 1.67 7.07 7.00
CA PRO A 104 2.70 6.95 5.98
C PRO A 104 3.97 7.73 6.34
N TRP A 105 5.12 7.20 5.94
CA TRP A 105 6.41 7.88 6.02
C TRP A 105 7.34 7.45 4.87
N ASN A 106 8.44 8.15 4.72
CA ASN A 106 9.46 7.86 3.71
C ASN A 106 10.82 7.60 4.38
N ALA A 107 11.53 6.58 3.89
CA ALA A 107 12.87 6.22 4.32
C ALA A 107 13.83 7.42 4.25
N TYR A 108 13.68 8.26 3.22
CA TYR A 108 14.26 9.60 3.18
C TYR A 108 13.13 10.63 3.04
N PRO A 109 12.86 11.46 4.07
CA PRO A 109 11.65 12.29 4.12
C PRO A 109 11.69 13.52 3.23
N TRP A 110 12.87 13.96 2.78
CA TRP A 110 13.01 15.12 1.89
C TRP A 110 12.74 14.75 0.43
N HIS A 111 12.07 15.64 -0.30
CA HIS A 111 11.79 15.45 -1.72
C HIS A 111 13.06 15.59 -2.57
N VAL A 112 13.51 14.46 -3.14
CA VAL A 112 14.67 14.39 -4.05
C VAL A 112 14.36 13.64 -5.34
N HIS A 113 13.09 13.46 -5.68
CA HIS A 113 12.71 12.61 -6.81
C HIS A 113 13.25 13.11 -8.16
N GLU A 114 13.38 14.42 -8.35
CA GLU A 114 13.91 15.01 -9.59
C GLU A 114 15.38 14.65 -9.83
N THR A 115 16.17 14.52 -8.75
CA THR A 115 17.60 14.17 -8.81
C THR A 115 17.82 12.67 -8.67
N HIS A 116 16.91 11.96 -8.01
CA HIS A 116 16.98 10.53 -7.70
C HIS A 116 15.69 9.77 -8.10
N PRO A 117 15.29 9.76 -9.39
CA PRO A 117 14.03 9.16 -9.81
C PRO A 117 14.03 7.62 -9.76
N ASN A 118 15.20 6.99 -9.65
CA ASN A 118 15.38 5.54 -9.74
C ASN A 118 15.78 4.86 -8.43
N GLY A 119 15.85 5.62 -7.34
CA GLY A 119 16.16 5.12 -6.02
C GLY A 119 17.26 5.93 -5.33
N LEU A 120 17.37 5.71 -4.02
CA LEU A 120 18.27 6.48 -3.15
C LEU A 120 19.65 5.81 -3.02
N PRO A 121 20.76 6.58 -3.10
CA PRO A 121 22.08 6.08 -2.72
C PRO A 121 22.12 5.79 -1.20
N ASN A 122 23.10 5.01 -0.77
CA ASN A 122 23.17 4.53 0.62
C ASN A 122 23.33 5.66 1.66
N ASN A 123 24.01 6.75 1.32
CA ASN A 123 24.16 7.89 2.22
C ASN A 123 22.81 8.55 2.53
N LEU A 124 21.94 8.74 1.53
CA LEU A 124 20.60 9.29 1.78
C LEU A 124 19.71 8.32 2.58
N ILE A 125 19.89 7.01 2.39
CA ILE A 125 19.21 6.03 3.25
C ILE A 125 19.66 6.18 4.71
N ASP A 126 20.96 6.35 4.95
CA ASP A 126 21.54 6.53 6.30
C ASP A 126 21.07 7.84 6.95
N ASP A 127 21.11 8.95 6.21
CA ASP A 127 20.62 10.27 6.65
C ASP A 127 19.14 10.22 7.08
N GLY A 128 18.34 9.39 6.40
CA GLY A 128 16.93 9.20 6.71
C GLY A 128 16.64 8.37 7.97
N LEU A 129 17.61 7.58 8.47
CA LEU A 129 17.40 6.70 9.63
C LEU A 129 17.16 7.49 10.91
N ASP A 130 17.85 8.61 11.09
CA ASP A 130 17.72 9.44 12.30
C ASP A 130 16.34 10.13 12.32
N ALA A 131 15.84 10.58 11.16
CA ALA A 131 14.48 11.10 11.02
C ALA A 131 13.42 10.02 11.31
N LEU A 132 13.62 8.80 10.79
CA LEU A 132 12.74 7.66 11.11
C LEU A 132 12.74 7.34 12.61
N LYS A 133 13.91 7.39 13.28
CA LYS A 133 13.99 7.18 14.72
C LYS A 133 13.19 8.25 15.49
N ARG A 134 13.37 9.53 15.15
CA ARG A 134 12.64 10.66 15.77
C ARG A 134 11.13 10.52 15.61
N LEU A 135 10.66 10.07 14.44
CA LEU A 135 9.25 9.74 14.24
C LEU A 135 8.79 8.64 15.18
N LEU A 136 9.54 7.54 15.28
CA LEU A 136 9.17 6.41 16.13
C LEU A 136 9.23 6.78 17.63
N ASP A 137 10.10 7.71 18.04
CA ASP A 137 10.14 8.27 19.40
C ASP A 137 8.86 9.05 19.72
N LEU A 138 8.34 9.84 18.75
CA LEU A 138 7.07 10.59 18.89
C LEU A 138 5.83 9.68 18.92
N HIS A 139 5.94 8.49 18.32
CA HIS A 139 4.82 7.55 18.13
C HIS A 139 5.13 6.19 18.78
N PRO A 140 5.08 6.10 20.12
CA PRO A 140 5.43 4.88 20.86
C PRO A 140 4.53 3.67 20.55
N ASN A 141 3.31 3.93 20.09
CA ASN A 141 2.32 2.89 19.75
C ASN A 141 2.66 2.13 18.47
N ILE A 142 3.52 2.67 17.61
CA ILE A 142 3.95 2.00 16.39
C ILE A 142 4.87 0.84 16.76
N GLN A 143 4.45 -0.37 16.38
CA GLN A 143 5.19 -1.61 16.56
C GLN A 143 5.41 -2.35 15.23
N SER A 144 4.59 -2.05 14.22
CA SER A 144 4.63 -2.72 12.93
C SER A 144 5.05 -1.76 11.81
N ILE A 145 6.00 -2.15 10.98
CA ILE A 145 6.49 -1.37 9.83
C ILE A 145 6.26 -2.17 8.54
N VAL A 146 5.52 -1.63 7.59
CA VAL A 146 5.37 -2.23 6.25
C VAL A 146 6.21 -1.44 5.25
N ALA A 147 7.30 -2.05 4.78
CA ALA A 147 8.31 -1.40 3.93
C ALA A 147 8.09 -1.70 2.44
N HIS A 148 7.86 -0.65 1.66
CA HIS A 148 7.48 -0.72 0.25
C HIS A 148 8.68 -0.50 -0.69
N GLY A 149 9.14 -1.57 -1.33
CA GLY A 149 10.22 -1.53 -2.32
C GLY A 149 11.64 -1.48 -1.73
N GLY A 150 12.63 -1.65 -2.62
CA GLY A 150 14.01 -1.93 -2.22
C GLY A 150 14.68 -0.88 -1.34
N ASP A 151 14.37 0.40 -1.52
CA ASP A 151 14.92 1.48 -0.68
C ASP A 151 14.38 1.41 0.75
N ALA A 152 13.06 1.23 0.90
CA ALA A 152 12.45 1.02 2.21
C ALA A 152 12.96 -0.26 2.88
N HIS A 153 13.15 -1.35 2.11
CA HIS A 153 13.74 -2.60 2.62
C HIS A 153 15.16 -2.40 3.12
N ARG A 154 15.99 -1.63 2.39
CA ARG A 154 17.35 -1.28 2.84
C ARG A 154 17.30 -0.44 4.11
N SER A 155 16.41 0.55 4.16
CA SER A 155 16.22 1.43 5.32
C SER A 155 15.86 0.63 6.57
N VAL A 156 14.81 -0.22 6.54
CA VAL A 156 14.43 -1.02 7.73
C VAL A 156 15.51 -2.01 8.13
N ARG A 157 16.21 -2.62 7.17
CA ARG A 157 17.33 -3.53 7.46
C ARG A 157 18.48 -2.82 8.16
N GLN A 158 18.83 -1.60 7.74
CA GLN A 158 19.88 -0.82 8.40
C GLN A 158 19.42 -0.32 9.78
N PHE A 159 18.20 0.21 9.88
CA PHE A 159 17.58 0.66 11.12
C PHE A 159 17.59 -0.44 12.19
N MET A 160 17.12 -1.65 11.84
CA MET A 160 17.04 -2.79 12.76
C MET A 160 18.37 -3.49 13.02
N SER A 161 19.47 -3.06 12.37
CA SER A 161 20.78 -3.66 12.62
C SER A 161 21.34 -3.21 13.97
N LYS A 162 22.08 -4.10 14.64
CA LYS A 162 22.81 -3.78 15.89
C LYS A 162 23.82 -2.63 15.76
N LYS A 163 24.22 -2.30 14.54
CA LYS A 163 25.14 -1.18 14.26
C LYS A 163 24.45 0.19 14.28
N ARG A 164 23.12 0.24 14.24
CA ARG A 164 22.35 1.49 14.19
C ARG A 164 21.34 1.59 15.32
N PHE A 165 20.12 1.07 15.12
CA PHE A 165 19.03 1.17 16.10
C PHE A 165 18.43 -0.20 16.45
N GLY A 166 19.18 -1.29 16.28
CA GLY A 166 18.72 -2.64 16.58
C GLY A 166 18.29 -2.84 18.04
N ASP A 167 19.06 -2.34 19.02
CA ASP A 167 18.67 -2.45 20.44
C ASP A 167 17.41 -1.62 20.75
N TYR A 168 17.26 -0.47 20.11
CA TYR A 168 16.06 0.34 20.19
C TYR A 168 14.85 -0.39 19.59
N ALA A 169 15.02 -1.01 18.41
CA ALA A 169 13.97 -1.77 17.74
C ALA A 169 13.54 -2.99 18.57
N ASP A 170 14.49 -3.73 19.14
CA ASP A 170 14.22 -4.89 19.99
C ASP A 170 13.49 -4.48 21.28
N ALA A 171 13.95 -3.43 21.96
CA ALA A 171 13.32 -2.93 23.19
C ALA A 171 11.88 -2.44 22.94
N ARG A 172 11.61 -1.93 21.73
CA ARG A 172 10.27 -1.49 21.29
C ARG A 172 9.40 -2.61 20.72
N GLY A 173 9.95 -3.81 20.51
CA GLY A 173 9.26 -4.91 19.83
C GLY A 173 8.91 -4.59 18.38
N LEU A 174 9.73 -3.79 17.69
CA LEU A 174 9.46 -3.41 16.31
C LEU A 174 9.64 -4.60 15.36
N LYS A 175 8.68 -4.79 14.47
CA LYS A 175 8.78 -5.78 13.39
C LYS A 175 8.50 -5.14 12.03
N ALA A 176 9.24 -5.56 11.01
CA ALA A 176 9.10 -5.07 9.65
C ALA A 176 8.72 -6.17 8.66
N TRP A 177 7.85 -5.83 7.71
CA TRP A 177 7.47 -6.66 6.57
C TRP A 177 7.87 -5.97 5.28
N ASN A 178 8.64 -6.67 4.45
CA ASN A 178 9.04 -6.18 3.15
C ASN A 178 7.97 -6.54 2.12
N THR A 179 7.53 -5.55 1.35
CA THR A 179 6.53 -5.74 0.30
C THR A 179 6.91 -5.02 -1.00
N ARG A 180 6.18 -5.33 -2.08
CA ARG A 180 6.33 -4.67 -3.37
C ARG A 180 5.98 -3.18 -3.25
N HIS A 181 6.73 -2.35 -3.99
CA HIS A 181 6.40 -0.92 -4.07
C HIS A 181 5.05 -0.73 -4.74
N THR A 182 4.23 0.20 -4.25
CA THR A 182 2.90 0.46 -4.81
C THR A 182 2.92 1.45 -5.97
N SER A 183 4.04 1.66 -6.67
CA SER A 183 4.09 2.63 -7.77
C SER A 183 3.52 2.04 -9.05
N ASN A 184 3.12 2.91 -9.99
CA ASN A 184 2.69 2.45 -11.31
C ASN A 184 3.74 1.59 -11.98
N ARG A 185 5.02 1.99 -11.93
CA ARG A 185 6.15 1.21 -12.49
C ARG A 185 6.23 -0.20 -11.91
N ALA A 186 6.03 -0.35 -10.60
CA ALA A 186 6.10 -1.65 -9.93
C ALA A 186 4.89 -2.56 -10.21
N PHE A 187 3.80 -2.01 -10.77
CA PHE A 187 2.56 -2.70 -11.09
C PHE A 187 2.23 -2.66 -12.60
N ILE A 188 3.23 -2.46 -13.46
CA ILE A 188 3.15 -2.78 -14.89
C ILE A 188 3.27 -4.31 -15.03
N LEU A 189 2.24 -5.00 -14.56
CA LEU A 189 2.11 -6.46 -14.56
C LEU A 189 0.83 -6.85 -15.29
N ARG A 190 0.81 -8.03 -15.90
CA ARG A 190 -0.40 -8.60 -16.50
C ARG A 190 -1.14 -9.43 -15.46
N GLU A 191 -2.41 -9.73 -15.72
CA GLU A 191 -3.10 -10.75 -14.93
C GLU A 191 -2.55 -12.15 -15.31
N PRO A 192 -2.40 -13.08 -14.34
CA PRO A 192 -2.76 -12.98 -12.91
C PRO A 192 -1.65 -12.45 -11.99
N GLU A 193 -0.46 -12.14 -12.52
CA GLU A 193 0.71 -11.72 -11.72
C GLU A 193 0.44 -10.44 -10.92
N LYS A 194 -0.31 -9.50 -11.50
CA LYS A 194 -0.74 -8.27 -10.84
C LYS A 194 -1.60 -8.55 -9.62
N SER A 195 -2.53 -9.49 -9.73
CA SER A 195 -3.40 -9.95 -8.66
C SER A 195 -2.61 -10.60 -7.52
N ILE A 196 -1.68 -11.50 -7.85
CA ILE A 196 -0.80 -12.18 -6.88
C ILE A 196 0.08 -11.15 -6.15
N ALA A 197 0.64 -10.20 -6.90
CA ALA A 197 1.48 -9.15 -6.33
C ALA A 197 0.71 -8.24 -5.38
N LEU A 198 -0.57 -7.94 -5.67
CA LEU A 198 -1.42 -7.15 -4.77
C LEU A 198 -1.76 -7.94 -3.50
N GLU A 199 -2.12 -9.21 -3.62
CA GLU A 199 -2.43 -10.06 -2.46
C GLU A 199 -1.22 -10.24 -1.54
N GLY A 200 -0.02 -10.40 -2.09
CA GLY A 200 1.20 -10.43 -1.28
C GLY A 200 1.45 -9.12 -0.50
N VAL A 201 0.98 -7.98 -1.00
CA VAL A 201 1.00 -6.72 -0.23
C VAL A 201 -0.08 -6.74 0.86
N CYS A 202 -1.29 -7.19 0.55
CA CYS A 202 -2.36 -7.34 1.53
C CYS A 202 -1.96 -8.27 2.68
N GLU A 203 -1.39 -9.44 2.40
CA GLU A 203 -0.92 -10.37 3.45
C GLU A 203 0.14 -9.76 4.36
N ALA A 204 1.09 -8.99 3.81
CA ALA A 204 2.06 -8.26 4.63
C ALA A 204 1.37 -7.26 5.58
N TYR A 205 0.29 -6.61 5.13
CA TYR A 205 -0.53 -5.76 6.01
C TYR A 205 -1.33 -6.57 7.03
N ARG A 206 -1.92 -7.71 6.65
CA ARG A 206 -2.66 -8.57 7.60
C ARG A 206 -1.75 -9.06 8.72
N ASP A 207 -0.52 -9.47 8.40
CA ASP A 207 0.47 -9.88 9.40
C ASP A 207 0.92 -8.71 10.29
N ALA A 208 1.16 -7.54 9.69
CA ALA A 208 1.48 -6.32 10.44
C ALA A 208 0.34 -5.91 11.39
N MET A 209 -0.92 -6.06 10.95
CA MET A 209 -2.11 -5.83 11.76
C MET A 209 -2.21 -6.81 12.92
N ARG A 210 -2.04 -8.12 12.67
CA ARG A 210 -2.06 -9.15 13.74
C ARG A 210 -0.98 -8.88 14.79
N HIS A 211 0.22 -8.53 14.37
CA HIS A 211 1.31 -8.16 15.28
C HIS A 211 0.98 -6.92 16.12
N ALA A 212 0.31 -5.93 15.52
CA ALA A 212 -0.14 -4.72 16.20
C ALA A 212 -1.42 -4.92 17.04
N GLY A 213 -1.90 -6.16 17.21
CA GLY A 213 -3.12 -6.48 17.98
C GLY A 213 -4.43 -6.13 17.28
N LEU A 214 -4.40 -5.88 15.97
CA LEU A 214 -5.59 -5.62 15.16
C LEU A 214 -6.12 -6.91 14.53
N THR A 215 -7.43 -6.95 14.26
CA THR A 215 -8.08 -8.03 13.52
C THR A 215 -8.23 -7.62 12.05
N PRO A 216 -7.39 -8.11 11.12
CA PRO A 216 -7.59 -7.83 9.71
C PRO A 216 -8.85 -8.50 9.19
N LEU A 217 -9.48 -7.91 8.16
CA LEU A 217 -10.41 -8.66 7.33
C LEU A 217 -9.66 -9.86 6.76
N ALA A 218 -10.29 -11.02 6.84
CA ALA A 218 -9.70 -12.26 6.33
C ALA A 218 -9.27 -12.04 4.88
N SER A 219 -8.19 -12.73 4.48
CA SER A 219 -8.07 -13.01 3.04
C SER A 219 -9.38 -13.63 2.62
N LEU A 220 -9.91 -13.24 1.46
CA LEU A 220 -11.02 -13.98 0.87
C LEU A 220 -10.48 -15.40 0.71
N ASN A 221 -10.85 -16.29 1.65
CA ASN A 221 -10.16 -17.55 1.84
C ASN A 221 -10.10 -18.25 0.48
N GLY A 222 -8.88 -18.52 0.05
CA GLY A 222 -8.57 -19.45 -1.01
C GLY A 222 -8.85 -20.91 -0.61
N ASP A 223 -9.68 -21.18 0.39
CA ASP A 223 -10.12 -22.56 0.67
C ASP A 223 -11.02 -23.13 -0.44
N ASP A 224 -11.49 -22.29 -1.39
CA ASP A 224 -12.07 -22.74 -2.67
C ASP A 224 -11.15 -22.54 -3.88
N LEU A 225 -9.91 -22.05 -3.72
CA LEU A 225 -9.02 -21.70 -4.85
C LEU A 225 -7.56 -22.14 -4.74
N VAL A 226 -7.13 -22.72 -3.62
CA VAL A 226 -5.77 -23.24 -3.46
C VAL A 226 -5.75 -24.72 -3.85
N LEU A 227 -5.37 -24.95 -5.10
CA LEU A 227 -4.52 -26.05 -5.62
C LEU A 227 -4.85 -26.36 -7.08
N LEU A 228 -5.09 -25.34 -7.90
CA LEU A 228 -5.22 -25.57 -9.33
C LEU A 228 -4.24 -24.64 -10.06
N THR A 229 -3.17 -25.23 -10.59
CA THR A 229 -2.37 -24.65 -11.66
C THR A 229 -3.28 -24.19 -12.79
N GLY A 230 -2.85 -23.24 -13.63
CA GLY A 230 -3.66 -22.77 -14.78
C GLY A 230 -4.35 -23.89 -15.59
N PRO A 231 -3.71 -25.05 -15.84
CA PRO A 231 -4.34 -26.25 -16.43
C PRO A 231 -5.46 -26.87 -15.58
N GLU A 232 -5.28 -26.96 -14.28
CA GLU A 232 -6.23 -27.59 -13.35
C GLU A 232 -7.47 -26.70 -13.15
N LEU A 233 -7.30 -25.37 -13.20
CA LEU A 233 -8.40 -24.40 -13.13
C LEU A 233 -9.28 -24.47 -14.39
N ARG A 234 -8.64 -24.70 -15.55
CA ARG A 234 -9.33 -25.01 -16.82
C ARG A 234 -10.08 -26.34 -16.77
N ALA A 235 -9.48 -27.36 -16.16
CA ALA A 235 -10.12 -28.68 -16.02
C ALA A 235 -11.35 -28.64 -15.10
N ALA A 236 -11.28 -27.92 -13.98
CA ALA A 236 -12.41 -27.74 -13.06
C ALA A 236 -13.56 -26.96 -13.71
N ALA A 237 -13.27 -25.83 -14.36
CA ALA A 237 -14.27 -25.06 -15.11
C ALA A 237 -14.92 -25.90 -16.22
N ARG A 238 -14.13 -26.68 -16.96
CA ARG A 238 -14.63 -27.58 -18.00
C ARG A 238 -15.50 -28.71 -17.42
N ALA A 239 -15.15 -29.28 -16.27
CA ALA A 239 -15.90 -30.35 -15.63
C ALA A 239 -17.25 -29.89 -15.06
N GLU A 240 -17.36 -28.66 -14.57
CA GLU A 240 -18.63 -28.07 -14.13
C GLU A 240 -19.53 -27.64 -15.31
N LEU A 241 -18.94 -27.19 -16.43
CA LEU A 241 -19.68 -26.74 -17.61
C LEU A 241 -20.17 -27.90 -18.50
N LEU A 242 -19.43 -29.01 -18.59
CA LEU A 242 -19.74 -30.14 -19.49
C LEU A 242 -21.13 -30.80 -19.27
N PRO A 243 -21.64 -30.96 -18.03
CA PRO A 243 -22.97 -31.52 -17.80
C PRO A 243 -24.12 -30.58 -18.20
N LEU A 244 -23.84 -29.28 -18.40
CA LEU A 244 -24.84 -28.23 -18.61
C LEU A 244 -25.09 -27.89 -20.08
N LEU A 245 -24.45 -28.59 -21.04
CA LEU A 245 -24.47 -28.25 -22.46
C LEU A 245 -25.31 -29.21 -23.32
N PRO A 246 -26.60 -28.94 -23.55
CA PRO A 246 -27.26 -29.27 -24.80
C PRO A 246 -27.37 -28.00 -25.66
N GLY A 247 -26.53 -27.89 -26.69
CA GLY A 247 -26.59 -26.81 -27.70
C GLY A 247 -25.94 -25.48 -27.30
N ALA A 248 -25.49 -24.73 -28.30
CA ALA A 248 -24.63 -23.55 -28.14
C ALA A 248 -25.33 -22.31 -27.55
N VAL A 249 -26.65 -22.14 -27.75
CA VAL A 249 -27.39 -20.93 -27.32
C VAL A 249 -27.84 -21.02 -25.85
N ASP A 250 -28.15 -22.22 -25.36
CA ASP A 250 -28.48 -22.46 -23.94
C ASP A 250 -27.22 -22.35 -23.06
N ALA A 251 -26.05 -22.70 -23.63
CA ALA A 251 -24.74 -22.57 -23.01
C ALA A 251 -24.40 -21.13 -22.60
N GLU A 252 -24.55 -20.16 -23.51
CA GLU A 252 -24.23 -18.76 -23.25
C GLU A 252 -25.12 -18.16 -22.16
N THR A 253 -26.41 -18.51 -22.17
CA THR A 253 -27.38 -18.00 -21.20
C THR A 253 -27.07 -18.52 -19.79
N ARG A 254 -26.84 -19.83 -19.62
CA ARG A 254 -26.48 -20.42 -18.32
C ARG A 254 -25.11 -19.97 -17.82
N THR A 255 -24.18 -19.77 -18.74
CA THR A 255 -22.85 -19.24 -18.44
C THR A 255 -22.95 -17.82 -17.89
N SER A 256 -23.78 -16.98 -18.52
CA SER A 256 -24.07 -15.62 -18.05
C SER A 256 -24.74 -15.62 -16.68
N GLU A 257 -25.72 -16.49 -16.44
CA GLU A 257 -26.39 -16.62 -15.14
C GLU A 257 -25.42 -17.04 -14.02
N TYR A 258 -24.55 -18.03 -14.27
CA TYR A 258 -23.53 -18.46 -13.31
C TYR A 258 -22.51 -17.36 -13.02
N VAL A 259 -22.02 -16.67 -14.06
CA VAL A 259 -21.15 -15.49 -13.92
C VAL A 259 -21.84 -14.45 -13.02
N HIS A 260 -23.07 -14.06 -13.34
CA HIS A 260 -23.79 -13.01 -12.61
C HIS A 260 -24.16 -13.40 -11.17
N ALA A 261 -24.28 -14.68 -10.87
CA ALA A 261 -24.48 -15.20 -9.52
C ALA A 261 -23.22 -15.09 -8.64
N LEU A 262 -22.03 -14.84 -9.22
CA LEU A 262 -20.80 -14.67 -8.45
C LEU A 262 -20.85 -13.36 -7.64
N PRO A 263 -20.56 -13.39 -6.33
CA PRO A 263 -20.74 -12.23 -5.44
C PRO A 263 -19.69 -11.13 -5.63
N SER A 264 -18.64 -11.34 -6.44
CA SER A 264 -17.58 -10.35 -6.68
C SER A 264 -17.47 -9.97 -8.16
N GLN A 265 -17.41 -8.66 -8.42
CA GLN A 265 -17.24 -8.10 -9.77
C GLN A 265 -15.92 -8.54 -10.44
N ARG A 266 -14.95 -9.01 -9.65
CA ARG A 266 -13.66 -9.54 -10.12
C ARG A 266 -13.76 -11.01 -10.56
N SER A 267 -14.50 -11.84 -9.82
CA SER A 267 -14.78 -13.23 -10.19
C SER A 267 -15.63 -13.30 -11.46
N GLN A 268 -16.60 -12.39 -11.58
CA GLN A 268 -17.39 -12.18 -12.80
C GLN A 268 -16.49 -11.91 -14.01
N ARG A 269 -15.56 -10.96 -13.88
CA ARG A 269 -14.71 -10.51 -14.99
C ARG A 269 -13.67 -11.55 -15.42
N LEU A 270 -13.10 -12.29 -14.47
CA LEU A 270 -12.12 -13.34 -14.73
C LEU A 270 -12.75 -14.54 -15.44
N LEU A 271 -13.95 -14.94 -15.02
CA LEU A 271 -14.65 -16.06 -15.65
C LEU A 271 -15.10 -15.72 -17.07
N VAL A 272 -15.63 -14.51 -17.29
CA VAL A 272 -16.00 -14.01 -18.63
C VAL A 272 -14.79 -13.99 -19.58
N GLU A 273 -13.61 -13.54 -19.13
CA GLU A 273 -12.41 -13.55 -19.97
C GLU A 273 -11.89 -14.95 -20.31
N LEU A 274 -12.12 -15.95 -19.45
CA LEU A 274 -11.75 -17.35 -19.70
C LEU A 274 -12.70 -18.01 -20.70
N LEU A 275 -14.00 -17.74 -20.59
CA LEU A 275 -15.04 -18.30 -21.47
C LEU A 275 -15.01 -17.70 -22.88
N LEU A 276 -14.75 -16.39 -23.01
CA LEU A 276 -14.64 -15.72 -24.30
C LEU A 276 -13.41 -16.16 -25.13
N ARG A 277 -12.39 -16.75 -24.49
CA ARG A 277 -11.21 -17.28 -25.18
C ARG A 277 -11.43 -18.67 -25.75
N ASP A 278 -12.27 -19.50 -25.13
CA ASP A 278 -12.62 -20.84 -25.63
C ASP A 278 -13.65 -20.79 -26.78
N LEU A 279 -14.48 -19.74 -26.87
CA LEU A 279 -15.39 -19.54 -28.02
C LEU A 279 -14.67 -19.05 -29.28
N ALA A 280 -13.42 -18.61 -29.15
CA ALA A 280 -12.60 -18.06 -30.24
C ALA A 280 -11.52 -19.05 -30.74
N SER A 281 -11.48 -20.28 -30.21
CA SER A 281 -10.56 -21.37 -30.57
C SER A 281 -11.31 -22.62 -30.99
#